data_AF-A0A2C5YWI9-F1
#
_entry.id   AF-A0A2C5YWI9-F1
#
_cell.length_a   1.000
_cell.length_b   1.000
_cell.length_c   1.000
_cell.angle_alpha   90.00
_cell.angle_beta   90.00
_cell.angle_gamma   90.00
#
_symmetry.space_group_name_H-M   'P 1'
#
loop_
_entity.id
_entity.type
_entity.pdbx_description
1 polymer ?
#
loop_
_entity_poly.entity_id
_entity_poly.type
_entity_poly.pdbx_seq_one_letter_code
_entity_poly.pdbx_strand_id
1 'polypeptide(L)'
;MASRLARSALEPQKKAQSIIDALPGSNLLSKTAILSSGAGMSIYAISNEYYVMNEESIIAFCLIAVWTGLIKYGGPGYKEWAEAQNQKIRNILNSARADHTEAVKSRIEDVKQMGGVVEITKSLFEVSKETAQLEAKSFELEQQTALAAEAKSVLDSWVRYESQLKQRQQSELATSVIAKVRKELDNPKILQQILQQSVADVEKIVSSKAQ
;
A
#
# COMPACT_ATOMS: atom_id res chain seq x y z
N MET A 1 38.95 74.34 -12.93
CA MET A 1 38.26 74.17 -14.23
C MET A 1 39.02 73.21 -15.16
N ALA A 2 39.52 72.08 -14.66
CA ALA A 2 40.31 71.10 -15.42
C ALA A 2 39.89 69.63 -15.16
N SER A 3 38.75 69.42 -14.49
CA SER A 3 38.24 68.07 -14.15
C SER A 3 36.97 67.67 -14.91
N ARG A 4 36.46 68.52 -15.81
CA ARG A 4 35.27 68.20 -16.64
C ARG A 4 35.59 67.70 -18.05
N LEU A 5 36.85 67.78 -18.51
CA LEU A 5 37.25 67.33 -19.86
C LEU A 5 37.78 65.88 -19.92
N ALA A 6 38.07 65.24 -18.78
CA ALA A 6 38.69 63.90 -18.76
C ALA A 6 37.70 62.73 -18.61
N ARG A 7 36.38 62.98 -18.53
CA ARG A 7 35.38 61.92 -18.29
C ARG A 7 34.79 61.29 -19.56
N SER A 8 35.13 61.78 -20.76
CA SER A 8 34.69 61.19 -22.04
C SER A 8 35.74 60.32 -22.73
N ALA A 9 36.95 60.21 -22.17
CA ALA A 9 38.08 59.50 -22.78
C ALA A 9 38.26 58.05 -22.31
N LEU A 10 37.39 57.55 -21.41
CA LEU A 10 37.31 56.13 -21.03
C LEU A 10 36.22 55.44 -21.87
N GLU A 11 36.49 54.64 -22.90
CA GLU A 11 37.72 54.43 -23.65
C GLU A 11 37.30 54.27 -25.12
N PRO A 12 37.65 55.20 -26.03
CA PRO A 12 37.39 55.01 -27.46
C PRO A 12 38.01 53.71 -27.98
N GLN A 13 39.10 53.25 -27.34
CA GLN A 13 39.73 51.95 -27.58
C GLN A 13 38.80 50.77 -27.28
N LYS A 14 38.11 50.74 -26.13
CA LYS A 14 37.14 49.68 -25.80
C LYS A 14 35.95 49.65 -26.76
N LYS A 15 35.46 50.81 -27.18
CA LYS A 15 34.39 50.89 -28.18
C LYS A 15 34.86 50.41 -29.56
N ALA A 16 36.05 50.83 -30.00
CA ALA A 16 36.64 50.34 -31.25
C ALA A 16 36.86 48.83 -31.23
N GLN A 17 37.32 48.27 -30.11
CA GLN A 17 37.44 46.82 -29.92
C GLN A 17 36.07 46.13 -30.03
N SER A 18 35.02 46.66 -29.38
CA SER A 18 33.68 46.08 -29.50
C SER A 18 33.12 46.06 -30.93
N ILE A 19 33.50 47.03 -31.77
CA ILE A 19 33.12 47.07 -33.19
C ILE A 19 33.89 46.01 -33.99
N ILE A 20 35.18 45.87 -33.72
CA ILE A 20 36.03 44.82 -34.33
C ILE A 20 35.53 43.43 -33.92
N ASP A 21 35.12 43.26 -32.67
CA ASP A 21 34.62 41.99 -32.13
C ASP A 21 33.25 41.61 -32.71
N ALA A 22 32.39 42.59 -33.02
CA ALA A 22 31.09 42.37 -33.66
C ALA A 22 31.17 41.94 -35.14
N LEU A 23 32.31 42.14 -35.81
CA LEU A 23 32.50 41.70 -37.20
C LEU A 23 32.60 40.17 -37.31
N PRO A 24 32.00 39.54 -38.33
CA PRO A 24 32.10 38.10 -38.52
C PRO A 24 33.55 37.69 -38.79
N GLY A 25 34.00 36.61 -38.14
CA GLY A 25 35.36 36.08 -38.28
C GLY A 25 36.03 35.80 -36.94
N SER A 26 36.80 34.72 -36.85
CA SER A 26 37.44 34.25 -35.62
C SER A 26 38.83 34.86 -35.35
N ASN A 27 39.47 35.47 -36.36
CA ASN A 27 40.85 35.97 -36.28
C ASN A 27 40.92 37.49 -36.48
N LEU A 28 41.82 38.18 -35.75
CA LEU A 28 42.08 39.62 -35.89
C LEU A 28 42.47 40.01 -37.33
N LEU A 29 43.24 39.18 -38.01
CA LEU A 29 43.59 39.40 -39.41
C LEU A 29 42.36 39.42 -40.32
N SER A 30 41.41 38.50 -40.09
CA SER A 30 40.16 38.43 -40.86
C SER A 30 39.25 39.62 -40.59
N LYS A 31 39.10 40.02 -39.32
CA LYS A 31 38.31 41.19 -38.93
C LYS A 31 38.89 42.49 -39.52
N THR A 32 40.21 42.66 -39.44
CA THR A 32 40.90 43.80 -40.04
C THR A 32 40.81 43.78 -41.56
N ALA A 33 40.94 42.61 -42.19
CA ALA A 33 40.79 42.46 -43.64
C ALA A 33 39.38 42.79 -44.12
N ILE A 34 38.32 42.40 -43.40
CA ILE A 34 36.93 42.74 -43.74
C ILE A 34 36.71 44.25 -43.61
N LEU A 35 37.19 44.86 -42.53
CA LEU A 35 37.04 46.30 -42.33
C LEU A 35 37.83 47.10 -43.37
N SER A 36 39.09 46.72 -43.63
CA SER A 36 39.95 47.42 -44.59
C SER A 36 39.50 47.20 -46.04
N SER A 37 39.02 46.02 -46.40
CA SER A 37 38.45 45.76 -47.72
C SER A 37 37.13 46.49 -47.92
N GLY A 38 36.22 46.50 -46.93
CA GLY A 38 34.97 47.28 -47.02
C GLY A 38 35.22 48.78 -47.15
N ALA A 39 36.17 49.32 -46.37
CA ALA A 39 36.60 50.72 -46.48
C ALA A 39 37.27 51.00 -47.84
N GLY A 40 38.16 50.11 -48.30
CA GLY A 40 38.83 50.25 -49.60
C GLY A 40 37.85 50.19 -50.78
N MET A 41 36.89 49.27 -50.75
CA MET A 41 35.85 49.14 -51.77
C MET A 41 34.92 50.34 -51.80
N SER A 42 34.51 50.87 -50.63
CA SER A 42 33.67 52.07 -50.58
C SER A 42 34.38 53.32 -51.11
N ILE A 43 35.65 53.52 -50.75
CA ILE A 43 36.47 54.61 -51.30
C ILE A 43 36.65 54.44 -52.80
N TYR A 44 36.95 53.23 -53.28
CA TYR A 44 37.09 52.94 -54.70
C TYR A 44 35.80 53.19 -55.47
N ALA A 45 34.65 52.80 -54.92
CA ALA A 45 33.34 52.98 -55.54
C ALA A 45 32.93 54.45 -55.66
N ILE A 46 33.28 55.27 -54.66
CA ILE A 46 33.04 56.73 -54.68
C ILE A 46 34.03 57.40 -55.64
N SER A 47 35.32 57.05 -55.56
CA SER A 47 36.38 57.70 -56.33
C SER A 47 36.29 57.45 -57.85
N ASN A 48 35.74 56.31 -58.26
CA ASN A 48 35.55 55.98 -59.69
C ASN A 48 34.10 56.17 -60.16
N GLU A 49 33.25 56.84 -59.36
CA GLU A 49 31.84 57.10 -59.68
C GLU A 49 30.99 55.84 -59.95
N TYR A 50 31.45 54.65 -59.52
CA TYR A 50 30.63 53.43 -59.55
C TYR A 50 29.34 53.59 -58.76
N TYR A 51 29.34 54.45 -57.73
CA TYR A 51 28.15 54.89 -57.04
C TYR A 51 27.90 56.38 -57.33
N VAL A 52 26.86 56.68 -58.10
CA VAL A 52 26.40 58.04 -58.37
C VAL A 52 25.26 58.37 -57.41
N MET A 53 25.43 59.41 -56.59
CA MET A 53 24.38 59.92 -55.71
C MET A 53 23.26 60.51 -56.56
N ASN A 54 22.14 59.81 -56.64
CA ASN A 54 20.93 60.25 -57.34
C ASN A 54 19.76 60.38 -56.34
N GLU A 55 18.60 60.79 -56.83
CA GLU A 55 17.34 60.84 -56.06
C GLU A 55 17.01 59.50 -55.37
N GLU A 56 17.34 58.36 -56.01
CA GLU A 56 17.15 57.02 -55.43
C GLU A 56 18.02 56.75 -54.19
N SER A 57 19.16 57.45 -54.03
CA SER A 57 20.02 57.33 -52.84
C SER A 57 19.31 57.82 -51.57
N ILE A 58 18.46 58.85 -51.71
CA ILE A 58 17.66 59.39 -50.61
C ILE A 58 16.56 58.39 -50.24
N ILE A 59 15.92 57.79 -51.23
CA ILE A 59 14.90 56.75 -51.03
C ILE A 59 15.52 55.53 -50.33
N ALA A 60 16.69 55.07 -50.78
CA ALA A 60 17.41 53.96 -50.18
C ALA A 60 17.79 54.24 -48.72
N PHE A 61 18.27 55.44 -48.40
CA PHE A 61 18.57 55.85 -47.04
C PHE A 61 17.32 55.85 -46.14
N CYS A 62 16.22 56.42 -46.60
CA CYS A 62 14.95 56.41 -45.87
C CYS A 62 14.44 54.98 -45.63
N LEU A 63 14.54 54.10 -46.63
CA LEU A 63 14.15 52.70 -46.50
C LEU A 63 15.01 51.99 -45.45
N ILE A 64 16.34 52.13 -45.51
CA ILE A 64 17.26 51.53 -44.53
C ILE A 64 16.97 52.04 -43.12
N ALA A 65 16.69 53.34 -42.95
CA ALA A 65 16.35 53.94 -41.67
C ALA A 65 15.05 53.35 -41.09
N VAL A 66 14.00 53.22 -41.91
CA VAL A 66 12.72 52.62 -41.51
C VAL A 66 12.88 51.15 -41.14
N TRP A 67 13.59 50.36 -41.97
CA TRP A 67 13.84 48.95 -41.68
C TRP A 67 14.68 48.77 -40.42
N THR A 68 15.69 49.60 -40.20
CA THR A 68 16.49 49.57 -38.98
C THR A 68 15.64 49.88 -37.74
N GLY A 69 14.74 50.86 -37.84
CA GLY A 69 13.76 51.16 -36.80
C GLY A 69 12.82 49.98 -36.53
N LEU A 70 12.22 49.40 -37.58
CA LEU A 70 11.32 48.25 -37.47
C LEU A 70 12.00 47.02 -36.86
N ILE A 71 13.22 46.70 -37.27
CA ILE A 71 13.96 45.56 -36.71
C ILE A 71 14.30 45.83 -35.23
N LYS A 72 14.71 47.05 -34.89
CA LYS A 72 15.10 47.38 -33.52
C LYS A 72 13.92 47.40 -32.55
N TYR A 73 12.77 47.95 -32.96
CA TYR A 73 11.59 48.09 -32.11
C TYR A 73 10.61 46.92 -32.23
N GLY A 74 10.45 46.34 -33.42
CA GLY A 74 9.57 45.19 -33.68
C GLY A 74 10.25 43.84 -33.48
N GLY A 75 11.58 43.76 -33.62
CA GLY A 75 12.34 42.52 -33.46
C GLY A 75 12.16 41.84 -32.10
N PRO A 76 12.23 42.55 -30.96
CA PRO A 76 12.00 41.96 -29.65
C PRO A 76 10.59 41.36 -29.51
N GLY A 77 9.56 42.07 -29.96
CA GLY A 77 8.17 41.58 -29.92
C GLY A 77 7.95 40.34 -30.77
N TYR A 78 8.54 40.29 -31.97
CA TYR A 78 8.50 39.09 -32.81
C TYR A 78 9.24 37.90 -32.16
N LYS A 79 10.41 38.16 -31.55
CA LYS A 79 11.19 37.13 -30.85
C LYS A 79 10.39 36.52 -29.70
N GLU A 80 9.80 37.35 -28.85
CA GLU A 80 8.98 36.89 -27.73
C GLU A 80 7.77 36.07 -28.21
N TRP A 81 7.08 36.53 -29.26
CA TRP A 81 5.98 35.80 -29.87
C TRP A 81 6.43 34.43 -30.42
N ALA A 82 7.55 34.38 -31.14
CA ALA A 82 8.08 33.15 -31.72
C ALA A 82 8.52 32.15 -30.63
N GLU A 83 9.13 32.64 -29.56
CA GLU A 83 9.54 31.83 -28.42
C GLU A 83 8.33 31.29 -27.63
N ALA A 84 7.31 32.12 -27.41
CA ALA A 84 6.06 31.69 -26.78
C ALA A 84 5.35 30.60 -27.59
N GLN A 85 5.30 30.73 -28.92
CA GLN A 85 4.69 29.71 -29.77
C GLN A 85 5.47 28.40 -29.75
N ASN A 86 6.80 28.46 -29.77
CA ASN A 86 7.66 27.28 -29.62
C ASN A 86 7.46 26.60 -28.27
N GLN A 87 7.40 27.36 -27.18
CA GLN A 87 7.14 26.83 -25.84
C GLN A 87 5.76 26.18 -25.76
N LYS A 88 4.71 26.81 -26.32
CA LYS A 88 3.37 26.24 -26.38
C LYS A 88 3.35 24.88 -27.08
N ILE A 89 3.97 24.77 -28.26
CA ILE A 89 4.03 23.51 -29.02
C ILE A 89 4.80 22.44 -28.22
N ARG A 90 5.94 22.80 -27.62
CA ARG A 90 6.72 21.88 -26.78
C ARG A 90 5.93 21.39 -25.57
N ASN A 91 5.23 22.28 -24.89
CA ASN A 91 4.44 21.94 -23.72
C ASN A 91 3.26 21.01 -24.07
N ILE A 92 2.54 21.28 -25.16
CA ILE A 92 1.47 20.40 -25.64
C ILE A 92 2.03 19.02 -25.97
N LEU A 93 3.16 18.93 -26.68
CA LEU A 93 3.75 17.65 -27.05
C LEU A 93 4.22 16.86 -25.82
N ASN A 94 4.82 17.53 -24.84
CA ASN A 94 5.25 16.90 -23.59
C ASN A 94 4.07 16.44 -22.73
N SER A 95 3.03 17.27 -22.60
CA SER A 95 1.79 16.91 -21.90
C SER A 95 1.14 15.71 -22.56
N ALA A 96 0.92 15.75 -23.87
CA ALA A 96 0.29 14.65 -24.61
C ALA A 96 1.06 13.34 -24.43
N ARG A 97 2.40 13.37 -24.41
CA ARG A 97 3.21 12.16 -24.13
C ARG A 97 3.02 11.65 -22.70
N ALA A 98 2.98 12.54 -21.72
CA ALA A 98 2.73 12.20 -20.33
C ALA A 98 1.33 11.59 -20.16
N ASP A 99 0.30 12.28 -20.67
CA ASP A 99 -1.11 11.89 -20.62
C ASP A 99 -1.32 10.53 -21.31
N HIS A 100 -0.73 10.31 -22.49
CA HIS A 100 -0.79 9.01 -23.16
C HIS A 100 -0.11 7.90 -22.35
N THR A 101 1.05 8.19 -21.75
CA THR A 101 1.76 7.20 -20.93
C THR A 101 0.95 6.84 -19.68
N GLU A 102 0.32 7.82 -19.05
CA GLU A 102 -0.54 7.62 -17.88
C GLU A 102 -1.81 6.84 -18.24
N ALA A 103 -2.48 7.19 -19.34
CA ALA A 103 -3.64 6.45 -19.83
C ALA A 103 -3.31 4.98 -20.13
N VAL A 104 -2.17 4.71 -20.76
CA VAL A 104 -1.71 3.34 -21.01
C VAL A 104 -1.40 2.61 -19.70
N LYS A 105 -0.74 3.26 -18.74
CA LYS A 105 -0.48 2.66 -17.42
C LYS A 105 -1.77 2.32 -16.66
N SER A 106 -2.74 3.25 -16.64
CA SER A 106 -4.05 3.02 -16.04
C SER A 106 -4.74 1.82 -16.69
N ARG A 107 -4.73 1.75 -18.03
CA ARG A 107 -5.33 0.62 -18.75
C ARG A 107 -4.64 -0.71 -18.46
N ILE A 108 -3.32 -0.71 -18.28
CA ILE A 108 -2.57 -1.91 -17.89
C ILE A 108 -2.98 -2.37 -16.49
N GLU A 109 -3.13 -1.45 -15.53
CA GLU A 109 -3.55 -1.80 -14.17
C GLU A 109 -4.97 -2.36 -14.15
N ASP A 110 -5.90 -1.76 -14.90
CA ASP A 110 -7.27 -2.28 -15.03
C ASP A 110 -7.30 -3.70 -15.62
N VAL A 111 -6.52 -3.95 -16.68
CA VAL A 111 -6.43 -5.28 -17.30
C VAL A 111 -5.73 -6.29 -16.38
N LYS A 112 -4.74 -5.85 -15.59
CA LYS A 112 -4.04 -6.70 -14.63
C LYS A 112 -4.98 -7.22 -13.54
N GLN A 113 -5.92 -6.39 -13.07
CA GLN A 113 -6.98 -6.83 -12.14
C GLN A 113 -7.88 -7.91 -12.77
N MET A 114 -8.13 -7.84 -14.08
CA MET A 114 -8.91 -8.86 -14.79
C MET A 114 -8.14 -10.18 -14.98
N GLY A 115 -6.80 -10.16 -14.93
CA GLY A 115 -5.97 -11.36 -15.11
C GLY A 115 -6.21 -12.46 -14.07
N GLY A 116 -6.60 -12.10 -12.84
CA GLY A 116 -6.87 -13.04 -11.75
C GLY A 116 -8.30 -13.59 -11.70
N VAL A 117 -9.23 -13.07 -12.50
CA VAL A 117 -10.67 -13.39 -12.36
C VAL A 117 -10.96 -14.87 -12.61
N VAL A 118 -10.24 -15.50 -13.54
CA VAL A 118 -10.42 -16.94 -13.84
C VAL A 118 -9.99 -17.81 -12.65
N GLU A 119 -8.88 -17.46 -11.99
CA GLU A 119 -8.40 -18.19 -10.81
C GLU A 119 -9.31 -17.98 -9.60
N ILE A 120 -9.73 -16.74 -9.35
CA ILE A 120 -10.71 -16.41 -8.30
C ILE A 120 -12.01 -17.18 -8.51
N THR A 121 -12.50 -17.27 -9.75
CA THR A 121 -13.73 -18.00 -10.06
C THR A 121 -13.57 -19.50 -9.79
N LYS A 122 -12.45 -20.11 -10.18
CA LYS A 122 -12.16 -21.52 -9.86
C LYS A 122 -12.11 -21.75 -8.35
N SER A 123 -11.39 -20.88 -7.62
CA SER A 123 -11.31 -20.93 -6.17
C SER A 123 -12.69 -20.81 -5.50
N LEU A 124 -13.57 -19.94 -6.02
CA LEU A 124 -14.93 -19.80 -5.50
C LEU A 124 -15.75 -21.09 -5.67
N PHE A 125 -15.61 -21.79 -6.80
CA PHE A 125 -16.24 -23.10 -7.01
C PHE A 125 -15.65 -24.19 -6.10
N GLU A 126 -14.34 -24.19 -5.89
CA GLU A 126 -13.67 -25.12 -4.98
C GLU A 126 -14.15 -24.90 -3.53
N VAL A 127 -14.17 -23.66 -3.06
CA VAL A 127 -14.68 -23.29 -1.72
C VAL A 127 -16.15 -23.70 -1.57
N SER A 128 -16.99 -23.47 -2.58
CA SER A 128 -18.40 -23.90 -2.54
C SER A 128 -18.53 -25.43 -2.42
N LYS A 129 -17.71 -26.18 -3.16
CA LYS A 129 -17.70 -27.65 -3.10
C LYS A 129 -17.18 -28.18 -1.76
N GLU A 130 -16.11 -27.59 -1.23
CA GLU A 130 -15.56 -27.94 0.08
C GLU A 130 -16.56 -27.62 1.21
N THR A 131 -17.24 -26.48 1.13
CA THR A 131 -18.27 -26.08 2.09
C THR A 131 -19.40 -27.11 2.13
N ALA A 132 -19.95 -27.49 0.99
CA ALA A 132 -21.02 -28.51 0.93
C ALA A 132 -20.56 -29.88 1.48
N GLN A 133 -19.32 -30.27 1.23
CA GLN A 133 -18.76 -31.52 1.79
C GLN A 133 -18.56 -31.45 3.30
N LEU A 134 -18.07 -30.31 3.81
CA LEU A 134 -17.87 -30.11 5.24
C LEU A 134 -19.18 -30.02 5.99
N GLU A 135 -20.19 -29.35 5.45
CA GLU A 135 -21.54 -29.30 6.02
C GLU A 135 -22.16 -30.70 6.10
N ALA A 136 -22.07 -31.50 5.04
CA ALA A 136 -22.59 -32.87 5.05
C ALA A 136 -21.90 -33.74 6.12
N LYS A 137 -20.56 -33.67 6.22
CA LYS A 137 -19.81 -34.41 7.25
C LYS A 137 -20.13 -33.92 8.66
N SER A 138 -20.27 -32.61 8.86
CA SER A 138 -20.66 -32.03 10.15
C SER A 138 -22.03 -32.54 10.57
N PHE A 139 -22.99 -32.56 9.64
CA PHE A 139 -24.35 -33.04 9.91
C PHE A 139 -24.42 -34.54 10.23
N GLU A 140 -23.60 -35.36 9.55
CA GLU A 140 -23.50 -36.78 9.86
C GLU A 140 -22.91 -37.01 11.27
N LEU A 141 -21.81 -36.33 11.60
CA LEU A 141 -21.17 -36.42 12.92
C LEU A 141 -22.10 -35.90 14.03
N GLU A 142 -22.84 -34.83 13.77
CA GLU A 142 -23.82 -34.29 14.71
C GLU A 142 -24.94 -35.30 14.97
N GLN A 143 -25.48 -35.97 13.94
CA GLN A 143 -26.47 -37.03 14.12
C GLN A 143 -25.92 -38.22 14.90
N GLN A 144 -24.70 -38.69 14.60
CA GLN A 144 -24.08 -39.80 15.31
C GLN A 144 -23.84 -39.46 16.79
N THR A 145 -23.37 -38.24 17.08
CA THR A 145 -23.13 -37.79 18.46
C THR A 145 -24.42 -37.56 19.23
N ALA A 146 -25.46 -37.01 18.59
CA ALA A 146 -26.79 -36.86 19.19
C ALA A 146 -27.38 -38.22 19.56
N LEU A 147 -27.34 -39.21 18.65
CA LEU A 147 -27.82 -40.56 18.93
C LEU A 147 -27.03 -41.23 20.06
N ALA A 148 -25.69 -41.10 20.06
CA ALA A 148 -24.85 -41.62 21.12
C ALA A 148 -25.15 -40.94 22.48
N ALA A 149 -25.44 -39.65 22.49
CA ALA A 149 -25.81 -38.92 23.69
C ALA A 149 -27.18 -39.35 24.24
N GLU A 150 -28.18 -39.55 23.38
CA GLU A 150 -29.49 -40.08 23.76
C GLU A 150 -29.37 -41.49 24.34
N ALA A 151 -28.65 -42.39 23.66
CA ALA A 151 -28.41 -43.75 24.12
C ALA A 151 -27.70 -43.77 25.49
N LYS A 152 -26.70 -42.91 25.67
CA LYS A 152 -26.01 -42.74 26.96
C LYS A 152 -26.97 -42.22 28.04
N SER A 153 -27.78 -41.20 27.75
CA SER A 153 -28.73 -40.65 28.70
C SER A 153 -29.74 -41.71 29.17
N VAL A 154 -30.24 -42.54 28.25
CA VAL A 154 -31.11 -43.67 28.58
C VAL A 154 -30.35 -44.65 29.48
N LEU A 155 -29.14 -45.08 29.11
CA LEU A 155 -28.34 -46.01 29.91
C LEU A 155 -28.04 -45.47 31.32
N ASP A 156 -27.65 -44.20 31.43
CA ASP A 156 -27.40 -43.52 32.71
C ASP A 156 -28.66 -43.49 33.58
N SER A 157 -29.85 -43.33 32.96
CA SER A 157 -31.13 -43.39 33.68
C SER A 157 -31.43 -44.80 34.22
N TRP A 158 -31.13 -45.85 33.46
CA TRP A 158 -31.27 -47.24 33.90
C TRP A 158 -30.31 -47.57 35.05
N VAL A 159 -29.05 -47.18 34.94
CA VAL A 159 -28.03 -47.38 35.99
C VAL A 159 -28.43 -46.64 37.26
N ARG A 160 -28.93 -45.41 37.15
CA ARG A 160 -29.42 -44.64 38.30
C ARG A 160 -30.63 -45.32 38.94
N TYR A 161 -31.58 -45.81 38.15
CA TYR A 161 -32.74 -46.54 38.66
C TYR A 161 -32.33 -47.84 39.38
N GLU A 162 -31.42 -48.62 38.81
CA GLU A 162 -30.89 -49.84 39.43
C GLU A 162 -30.15 -49.54 40.73
N SER A 163 -29.31 -48.52 40.76
CA SER A 163 -28.60 -48.08 41.97
C SER A 163 -29.57 -47.68 43.08
N GLN A 164 -30.62 -46.93 42.76
CA GLN A 164 -31.66 -46.55 43.73
C GLN A 164 -32.45 -47.76 44.23
N LEU A 165 -32.79 -48.71 43.36
CA LEU A 165 -33.45 -49.97 43.75
C LEU A 165 -32.57 -50.78 44.71
N LYS A 166 -31.29 -50.97 44.37
CA LYS A 166 -30.33 -51.69 45.24
C LYS A 166 -30.22 -51.00 46.60
N GLN A 167 -30.13 -49.67 46.64
CA GLN A 167 -30.05 -48.92 47.88
C GLN A 167 -31.32 -49.05 48.73
N ARG A 168 -32.52 -48.99 48.11
CA ARG A 168 -33.79 -49.23 48.80
C ARG A 168 -33.89 -50.65 49.34
N GLN A 169 -33.56 -51.66 48.53
CA GLN A 169 -33.55 -53.06 48.95
C GLN A 169 -32.59 -53.29 50.13
N GLN A 170 -31.38 -52.71 50.09
CA GLN A 170 -30.44 -52.78 51.21
C GLN A 170 -30.98 -52.11 52.47
N SER A 171 -31.66 -50.96 52.35
CA SER A 171 -32.28 -50.26 53.48
C SER A 171 -33.46 -51.05 54.07
N GLU A 172 -34.34 -51.62 53.24
CA GLU A 172 -35.45 -52.46 53.68
C GLU A 172 -34.96 -53.77 54.33
N LEU A 173 -33.97 -54.44 53.72
CA LEU A 173 -33.32 -55.61 54.29
C LEU A 173 -32.69 -55.28 55.63
N ALA A 174 -31.89 -54.21 55.74
CA ALA A 174 -31.28 -53.78 56.99
C ALA A 174 -32.34 -53.51 58.07
N THR A 175 -33.42 -52.80 57.73
CA THR A 175 -34.52 -52.50 58.66
C THR A 175 -35.22 -53.79 59.11
N SER A 176 -35.49 -54.72 58.19
CA SER A 176 -36.13 -56.01 58.50
C SER A 176 -35.25 -56.92 59.37
N VAL A 177 -33.94 -56.95 59.12
CA VAL A 177 -32.96 -57.72 59.90
C VAL A 177 -32.82 -57.11 61.29
N ILE A 178 -32.67 -55.79 61.41
CA ILE A 178 -32.62 -55.09 62.70
C ILE A 178 -33.90 -55.33 63.51
N ALA A 179 -35.07 -55.26 62.88
CA ALA A 179 -36.35 -55.53 63.54
C ALA A 179 -36.46 -57.00 64.02
N LYS A 180 -36.02 -57.97 63.20
CA LYS A 180 -35.97 -59.39 63.60
C LYS A 180 -35.03 -59.61 64.77
N VAL A 181 -33.80 -59.07 64.73
CA VAL A 181 -32.82 -59.16 65.82
C VAL A 181 -33.37 -58.56 67.11
N ARG A 182 -33.99 -57.36 67.05
CA ARG A 182 -34.65 -56.76 68.23
C ARG A 182 -35.75 -57.66 68.80
N LYS A 183 -36.59 -58.26 67.95
CA LYS A 183 -37.65 -59.18 68.38
C LYS A 183 -37.12 -60.50 68.97
N GLU A 184 -36.01 -61.00 68.46
CA GLU A 184 -35.33 -62.18 69.03
C GLU A 184 -34.67 -61.86 70.38
N LEU A 185 -34.15 -60.64 70.57
CA LEU A 185 -33.60 -60.18 71.86
C LEU A 185 -34.67 -60.02 72.95
N ASP A 186 -35.94 -59.81 72.61
CA ASP A 186 -37.05 -59.82 73.57
C ASP A 186 -37.45 -61.24 74.03
N ASN A 187 -36.92 -62.30 73.38
CA ASN A 187 -37.24 -63.68 73.73
C ASN A 187 -36.47 -64.13 74.99
N PRO A 188 -37.16 -64.53 76.08
CA PRO A 188 -36.52 -64.89 77.35
C PRO A 188 -35.54 -66.06 77.23
N LYS A 189 -35.72 -66.97 76.26
CA LYS A 189 -34.79 -68.10 76.03
C LYS A 189 -33.45 -67.64 75.46
N ILE A 190 -33.46 -66.65 74.59
CA ILE A 190 -32.24 -66.08 73.98
C ILE A 190 -31.53 -65.20 75.00
N LEU A 191 -32.26 -64.40 75.79
CA LEU A 191 -31.68 -63.63 76.89
C LEU A 191 -30.98 -64.52 77.92
N GLN A 192 -31.56 -65.66 78.28
CA GLN A 192 -30.91 -66.63 79.16
C GLN A 192 -29.64 -67.23 78.54
N GLN A 193 -29.65 -67.57 77.25
CA GLN A 193 -28.46 -68.05 76.55
C GLN A 193 -27.36 -66.98 76.45
N ILE A 194 -27.71 -65.73 76.14
CA ILE A 194 -26.78 -64.60 76.11
C ILE A 194 -26.18 -64.36 77.51
N LEU A 195 -26.99 -64.44 78.56
CA LEU A 195 -26.54 -64.25 79.94
C LEU A 195 -25.61 -65.38 80.38
N GLN A 196 -25.92 -66.64 80.03
CA GLN A 196 -25.03 -67.78 80.25
C GLN A 196 -23.71 -67.65 79.47
N GLN A 197 -23.76 -67.23 78.20
CA GLN A 197 -22.57 -66.99 77.39
C GLN A 197 -21.72 -65.83 77.94
N SER A 198 -22.37 -64.75 78.39
CA SER A 198 -21.69 -63.61 79.01
C SER A 198 -21.01 -64.00 80.32
N VAL A 199 -21.64 -64.87 81.14
CA VAL A 199 -21.01 -65.45 82.34
C VAL A 199 -19.81 -66.30 81.96
N ALA A 200 -19.93 -67.18 80.95
CA ALA A 200 -18.82 -68.02 80.48
C ALA A 200 -17.64 -67.19 79.90
N ASP A 201 -17.94 -66.10 79.20
CA ASP A 201 -16.93 -65.20 78.64
C ASP A 201 -16.25 -64.36 79.73
N VAL A 202 -16.99 -63.92 80.77
CA VAL A 202 -16.42 -63.28 81.96
C VAL A 202 -15.56 -64.27 82.75
N GLU A 203 -16.01 -65.50 82.96
CA GLU A 203 -15.22 -66.57 83.59
C GLU A 203 -13.93 -66.84 82.82
N LYS A 204 -13.98 -66.85 81.48
CA LYS A 204 -12.78 -66.93 80.63
C LYS A 204 -11.85 -65.74 80.81
N ILE A 205 -12.34 -64.51 80.77
CA ILE A 205 -11.51 -63.29 80.94
C ILE A 205 -10.89 -63.24 82.34
N VAL A 206 -11.62 -63.64 83.38
CA VAL A 206 -11.11 -63.72 84.76
C VAL A 206 -10.07 -64.83 84.87
N SER A 207 -10.30 -65.99 84.25
CA SER A 207 -9.32 -67.09 84.23
C SER A 207 -8.05 -66.75 83.44
N SER A 208 -8.16 -65.94 82.37
CA SER A 208 -7.01 -65.50 81.58
C SER A 208 -6.23 -64.33 82.21
N LYS A 209 -6.81 -63.65 83.22
CA LYS A 209 -6.18 -62.53 83.96
C LYS A 209 -5.58 -62.97 85.30
N ALA A 210 -5.87 -64.20 85.73
CA ALA A 210 -5.34 -64.84 86.93
C ALA A 210 -4.11 -65.74 86.65
N GLN A 211 -3.53 -65.64 85.45
CA GLN A 211 -2.21 -66.16 85.07
C GLN A 211 -1.28 -65.01 84.72
#